data_AF-A0A913XKZ9-F1
#
_entry.id   AF-A0A913XKZ9-F1
#
_cell.length_a   1.000
_cell.length_b   1.000
_cell.length_c   1.000
_cell.angle_alpha   90.00
_cell.angle_beta   90.00
_cell.angle_gamma   90.00
#
_symmetry.space_group_name_H-M   'P 1'
#
loop_
_entity.id
_entity.type
_entity.pdbx_description
1 polymer ?
#
loop_
_entity_poly.entity_id
_entity_poly.type
_entity_poly.pdbx_seq_one_letter_code
_entity_poly.pdbx_strand_id
1 'polypeptide(L)'
;MAIALLFTKALNKPTRQDLAPIRAKQTYRLDGVKDIFHRLEIRTVKGRRGQRECFSINDERHFIPRGIYFIKHIQEPWTHCFSKSQKKLYFFNKQKTISTYDCPKDSIASFKTSLMSRYLWPWEDIDVELEHGTRLERNRLLDFIHSTHCQLMGQ
;
A
#
# COMPACT_ATOMS: atom_id res chain seq x y z
N MET A 1 -7.81 -10.97 -3.70
CA MET A 1 -8.67 -9.81 -3.33
C MET A 1 -10.17 -10.07 -3.50
N ALA A 2 -10.62 -10.78 -4.54
CA ALA A 2 -12.05 -11.03 -4.78
C ALA A 2 -12.79 -11.62 -3.57
N ILE A 3 -12.21 -12.62 -2.89
CA ILE A 3 -12.83 -13.28 -1.72
C ILE A 3 -13.03 -12.32 -0.55
N ALA A 4 -12.03 -11.49 -0.22
CA ALA A 4 -12.13 -10.52 0.87
C ALA A 4 -13.23 -9.47 0.59
N LEU A 5 -13.34 -9.01 -0.65
CA LEU A 5 -14.42 -8.09 -1.05
C LEU A 5 -15.79 -8.75 -0.91
N LEU A 6 -15.95 -9.99 -1.38
CA LEU A 6 -17.19 -10.75 -1.23
C LEU A 6 -17.56 -10.94 0.25
N PHE A 7 -16.58 -11.29 1.09
CA PHE A 7 -16.77 -11.43 2.53
C PHE A 7 -17.27 -10.13 3.17
N THR A 8 -16.64 -8.99 2.88
CA THR A 8 -17.08 -7.70 3.43
C THR A 8 -18.47 -7.31 2.94
N LYS A 9 -18.82 -7.61 1.68
CA LYS A 9 -20.17 -7.38 1.15
C LYS A 9 -21.21 -8.24 1.85
N ALA A 10 -20.91 -9.52 2.10
CA ALA A 10 -21.82 -10.44 2.78
C ALA A 10 -22.08 -10.05 4.25
N LEU A 11 -21.08 -9.47 4.93
CA LEU A 11 -21.21 -9.05 6.32
C LEU A 11 -21.87 -7.68 6.50
N ASN A 12 -21.74 -6.78 5.51
CA ASN A 12 -22.35 -5.46 5.58
C ASN A 12 -23.86 -5.56 5.32
N LYS A 13 -24.66 -5.46 6.40
CA LYS A 13 -26.12 -5.49 6.35
C LYS A 13 -26.69 -4.08 6.54
N PRO A 14 -27.20 -3.42 5.47
CA PRO A 14 -27.71 -2.05 5.57
C PRO A 14 -28.88 -1.87 6.54
N THR A 15 -29.61 -2.95 6.82
CA THR A 15 -30.76 -2.96 7.73
C THR A 15 -30.37 -2.97 9.21
N ARG A 16 -29.10 -3.25 9.54
CA ARG A 16 -28.59 -3.32 10.92
C ARG A 16 -27.62 -2.18 11.20
N GLN A 17 -28.15 -1.07 11.71
CA GLN A 17 -27.37 0.10 12.10
C GLN A 17 -26.52 -0.12 13.35
N ASP A 18 -26.81 -1.17 14.12
CA ASP A 18 -26.07 -1.56 15.31
C ASP A 18 -24.69 -2.18 15.00
N LEU A 19 -24.48 -2.62 13.76
CA LEU A 19 -23.24 -3.25 13.32
C LEU A 19 -22.34 -2.24 12.59
N ALA A 20 -21.05 -2.23 12.95
CA ALA A 20 -20.06 -1.44 12.24
C ALA A 20 -19.77 -2.06 10.86
N PRO A 21 -19.76 -1.25 9.77
CA PRO A 21 -19.47 -1.76 8.44
C PRO A 21 -17.99 -2.17 8.33
N ILE A 22 -17.75 -3.37 7.82
CA ILE A 22 -16.41 -3.88 7.56
C ILE A 22 -15.98 -3.44 6.16
N ARG A 23 -14.75 -2.93 6.04
CA ARG A 23 -14.16 -2.48 4.78
C ARG A 23 -12.89 -3.25 4.44
N ALA A 24 -12.85 -3.81 3.23
CA ALA A 24 -11.62 -4.37 2.69
C ALA A 24 -10.66 -3.24 2.30
N LYS A 25 -9.40 -3.33 2.71
CA LYS A 25 -8.38 -2.34 2.32
C LYS A 25 -8.01 -2.55 0.85
N GLN A 26 -7.92 -1.48 0.09
CA GLN A 26 -7.46 -1.53 -1.28
C GLN A 26 -5.97 -1.85 -1.33
N THR A 27 -5.57 -2.78 -2.20
CA THR A 27 -4.18 -3.13 -2.45
C THR A 27 -3.76 -2.65 -3.82
N TYR A 28 -2.53 -2.12 -3.90
CA TYR A 28 -1.92 -1.66 -5.14
C TYR A 28 -0.66 -2.46 -5.41
N ARG A 29 -0.38 -2.74 -6.68
CA ARG A 29 0.96 -3.17 -7.08
C ARG A 29 1.91 -1.98 -6.91
N LEU A 30 3.17 -2.25 -6.56
CA LEU A 30 4.16 -1.19 -6.40
C LEU A 30 4.35 -0.38 -7.69
N ASP A 31 4.24 -1.04 -8.84
CA ASP A 31 4.27 -0.41 -10.18
C ASP A 31 3.22 0.70 -10.34
N GLY A 32 2.06 0.54 -9.69
CA GLY A 32 0.91 1.45 -9.73
C GLY A 32 0.83 2.39 -8.52
N VAL A 33 1.93 2.63 -7.80
CA VAL A 33 1.92 3.53 -6.63
C VAL A 33 1.43 4.95 -6.99
N LYS A 34 1.66 5.38 -8.23
CA LYS A 34 1.16 6.67 -8.75
C LYS A 34 -0.37 6.77 -8.65
N ASP A 35 -1.09 5.68 -8.85
CA ASP A 35 -2.55 5.68 -8.84
C ASP A 35 -3.13 6.00 -7.45
N ILE A 36 -2.36 5.74 -6.39
CA ILE A 36 -2.71 6.12 -5.02
C ILE A 36 -2.73 7.64 -4.91
N PHE A 37 -1.70 8.30 -5.44
CA PHE A 37 -1.56 9.76 -5.33
C PHE A 37 -2.59 10.51 -6.19
N HIS A 38 -2.96 9.98 -7.36
CA HIS A 38 -4.03 10.59 -8.18
C HIS A 38 -5.42 10.55 -7.51
N ARG A 39 -5.64 9.65 -6.55
CA ARG A 39 -6.90 9.53 -5.79
C ARG A 39 -6.91 10.36 -4.52
N LEU A 40 -5.81 11.05 -4.22
CA LEU A 40 -5.74 11.99 -3.11
C LEU A 40 -6.22 13.34 -3.59
N GLU A 41 -7.28 13.83 -2.96
CA GLU A 41 -7.90 15.12 -3.28
C GLU A 41 -7.88 16.00 -2.04
N ILE A 42 -7.65 17.29 -2.25
CA ILE A 42 -7.76 18.28 -1.18
C ILE A 42 -9.23 18.59 -0.95
N ARG A 43 -9.73 18.34 0.25
CA ARG A 43 -11.13 18.60 0.63
C ARG A 43 -11.23 19.26 2.00
N THR A 44 -12.30 20.03 2.19
CA THR A 44 -12.65 20.60 3.49
C THR A 44 -13.39 19.55 4.32
N VAL A 45 -12.89 19.24 5.51
CA VAL A 45 -13.44 18.19 6.39
C VAL A 45 -14.21 18.83 7.55
N LYS A 46 -15.42 18.33 7.82
CA LYS A 46 -16.27 18.82 8.91
C LYS A 46 -15.57 18.69 10.27
N GLY A 47 -15.66 19.74 11.10
CA GLY A 47 -15.11 19.74 12.46
C GLY A 47 -13.61 20.02 12.56
N ARG A 48 -12.96 20.40 11.44
CA ARG A 48 -11.56 20.82 11.41
C ARG A 48 -11.43 22.17 10.69
N ARG A 49 -10.44 22.96 11.09
CA ARG A 49 -10.04 24.18 10.38
C ARG A 49 -9.04 23.79 9.27
N GLY A 50 -9.24 24.33 8.07
CA GLY A 50 -8.39 24.10 6.90
C GLY A 50 -8.74 22.87 6.04
N GLN A 51 -8.18 22.85 4.82
CA GLN A 51 -8.32 21.74 3.88
C GLN A 51 -7.35 20.59 4.23
N ARG A 52 -7.69 19.37 3.81
CA ARG A 52 -6.88 18.15 4.04
C ARG A 52 -6.87 17.25 2.81
N GLU A 53 -5.77 16.51 2.63
CA GLU A 53 -5.70 15.42 1.67
C GLU A 53 -6.60 14.27 2.11
N CYS A 54 -7.58 13.96 1.29
CA CYS A 54 -8.53 12.89 1.49
C CYS A 54 -8.37 11.88 0.37
N PHE A 55 -8.39 10.60 0.72
CA PHE A 55 -8.39 9.52 -0.25
C PHE A 55 -9.82 9.22 -0.69
N SER A 56 -10.08 9.34 -2.00
CA SER A 56 -11.37 8.99 -2.59
C SER A 56 -11.51 7.46 -2.73
N ILE A 57 -12.53 6.91 -2.07
CA ILE A 57 -12.93 5.49 -2.23
C ILE A 57 -13.81 5.36 -3.47
N ASN A 58 -14.77 6.28 -3.57
CA ASN A 58 -15.71 6.52 -4.66
C ASN A 58 -16.10 8.01 -4.59
N ASP A 59 -16.77 8.52 -5.63
CA ASP A 59 -17.07 9.97 -5.77
C ASP A 59 -17.84 10.58 -4.58
N GLU A 60 -18.46 9.75 -3.75
CA GLU A 60 -19.23 10.17 -2.56
C GLU A 60 -18.48 10.01 -1.23
N ARG A 61 -17.56 9.04 -1.10
CA ARG A 61 -16.96 8.66 0.18
C ARG A 61 -15.46 8.86 0.19
N HIS A 62 -15.04 9.62 1.20
CA HIS A 62 -13.67 10.04 1.39
C HIS A 62 -13.23 9.72 2.81
N PHE A 63 -11.95 9.46 3.00
CA PHE A 63 -11.36 9.36 4.33
C PHE A 63 -9.98 10.02 4.34
N ILE A 64 -9.55 10.46 5.52
CA ILE A 64 -8.20 10.99 5.69
C ILE A 64 -7.24 9.80 5.87
N PRO A 65 -6.35 9.52 4.91
CA PRO A 65 -5.39 8.44 5.03
C PRO A 65 -4.30 8.80 6.04
N ARG A 66 -3.80 7.79 6.78
CA ARG A 66 -2.76 7.96 7.80
C ARG A 66 -1.36 7.55 7.34
N GLY A 67 -1.26 6.96 6.16
CA GLY A 67 -0.03 6.35 5.66
C GLY A 67 -0.29 5.20 4.70
N ILE A 68 0.80 4.62 4.19
CA ILE A 68 0.79 3.47 3.28
C ILE A 68 1.48 2.29 3.94
N TYR A 69 0.90 1.11 3.80
CA TYR A 69 1.57 -0.14 4.15
C TYR A 69 2.23 -0.76 2.92
N PHE A 70 3.52 -1.04 3.02
CA PHE A 70 4.25 -1.88 2.08
C PHE A 70 4.25 -3.31 2.59
N ILE A 71 3.69 -4.22 1.78
CA ILE A 71 3.53 -5.62 2.15
C ILE A 71 4.43 -6.46 1.24
N LYS A 72 5.34 -7.21 1.84
CA LYS A 72 6.16 -8.19 1.12
C LYS A 72 5.28 -9.38 0.76
N HIS A 73 5.06 -9.60 -0.54
CA HIS A 73 4.26 -10.72 -1.06
C HIS A 73 5.11 -11.92 -1.49
N ILE A 74 6.44 -11.77 -1.45
CA ILE A 74 7.41 -12.80 -1.82
C ILE A 74 8.13 -13.26 -0.56
N GLN A 75 8.25 -14.57 -0.35
CA GLN A 75 9.03 -15.12 0.75
C GLN A 75 10.42 -15.57 0.30
N GLU A 76 11.34 -15.62 1.27
CA GLU A 76 12.68 -16.14 1.04
C GLU A 76 12.64 -17.63 0.67
N PRO A 77 13.60 -18.11 -0.14
CA PRO A 77 14.78 -17.40 -0.67
C PRO A 77 14.53 -16.63 -1.98
N TRP A 78 13.27 -16.45 -2.38
CA TRP A 78 12.91 -15.78 -3.63
C TRP A 78 12.96 -14.26 -3.52
N THR A 79 13.30 -13.61 -4.62
CA THR A 79 13.22 -12.15 -4.79
C THR A 79 12.76 -11.80 -6.20
N HIS A 80 12.13 -10.65 -6.36
CA HIS A 80 11.93 -10.07 -7.69
C HIS A 80 13.19 -9.35 -8.14
N CYS A 81 13.54 -9.54 -9.40
CA CYS A 81 14.59 -8.82 -10.09
C CYS A 81 14.03 -8.30 -11.42
N PHE A 82 14.56 -7.17 -11.91
CA PHE A 82 14.15 -6.60 -13.18
C PHE A 82 15.17 -6.95 -14.27
N SER A 83 14.73 -7.64 -15.33
CA SER A 83 15.58 -7.97 -16.47
C SER A 83 15.69 -6.76 -17.41
N LYS A 84 16.91 -6.25 -17.62
CA LYS A 84 17.16 -5.11 -18.52
C LYS A 84 16.91 -5.47 -19.99
N SER A 85 17.26 -6.70 -20.40
CA SER A 85 17.13 -7.16 -21.79
C SER A 85 15.67 -7.43 -22.16
N GLN A 86 14.92 -8.09 -21.28
CA GLN A 86 13.51 -8.44 -21.52
C GLN A 86 12.52 -7.38 -20.99
N LYS A 87 13.01 -6.35 -20.30
CA LYS A 87 12.23 -5.28 -19.65
C LYS A 87 11.07 -5.82 -18.78
N LYS A 88 11.30 -6.96 -18.12
CA LYS A 88 10.29 -7.70 -17.36
C LYS A 88 10.84 -8.16 -16.01
N LEU A 89 9.96 -8.20 -15.01
CA LEU A 89 10.27 -8.79 -13.70
C LEU A 89 10.39 -10.32 -13.81
N TYR A 90 11.36 -10.88 -13.10
CA TYR A 90 11.57 -12.31 -12.93
C TYR A 90 11.81 -12.65 -11.46
N PHE A 91 11.56 -13.91 -11.10
CA PHE A 91 11.84 -14.46 -9.79
C PHE A 91 13.26 -15.03 -9.79
N PHE A 92 14.04 -14.65 -8.79
CA PHE A 92 15.37 -15.18 -8.56
C PHE A 92 15.44 -15.87 -7.19
N ASN A 93 15.90 -17.11 -7.16
CA ASN A 93 16.15 -17.85 -5.94
C ASN A 93 17.59 -17.62 -5.48
N LYS A 94 17.78 -16.94 -4.35
CA LYS A 94 19.13 -16.62 -3.84
C LYS A 94 19.92 -17.85 -3.40
N GLN A 95 19.25 -18.92 -2.96
CA GLN A 95 19.93 -20.13 -2.49
C GLN A 95 20.33 -21.05 -3.64
N LYS A 96 19.41 -21.27 -4.60
CA LYS A 96 19.66 -22.18 -5.73
C LYS A 96 20.29 -21.49 -6.93
N THR A 97 20.37 -20.16 -6.93
CA THR A 97 20.83 -19.33 -8.06
C THR A 97 20.04 -19.57 -9.35
N ILE A 98 18.75 -19.92 -9.23
CA ILE A 98 17.85 -20.19 -10.36
C ILE A 98 16.97 -18.96 -10.60
N SER A 99 16.74 -18.62 -11.86
CA SER A 99 15.79 -17.60 -12.29
C SER A 99 14.63 -18.21 -13.07
N THR A 100 13.44 -17.63 -12.91
CA THR A 100 12.25 -17.99 -13.69
C THR A 100 11.33 -16.80 -13.87
N TYR A 101 10.60 -16.75 -14.99
CA TYR A 101 9.61 -15.70 -15.26
C TYR A 101 8.21 -16.07 -14.75
N ASP A 102 7.98 -17.35 -14.49
CA ASP A 102 6.72 -17.86 -13.95
C ASP A 102 6.75 -17.84 -12.43
N CYS A 103 5.61 -17.52 -11.80
CA CYS A 103 5.50 -17.42 -10.35
C CYS A 103 5.67 -18.80 -9.67
N PRO A 104 6.77 -19.03 -8.94
CA PRO A 104 6.95 -20.28 -8.19
C PRO A 104 5.95 -20.31 -7.02
N LYS A 105 5.30 -21.46 -6.78
CA LYS A 105 4.31 -21.59 -5.69
C LYS A 105 4.92 -21.34 -4.31
N ASP A 106 6.16 -21.76 -4.13
CA ASP A 106 6.96 -21.57 -2.91
C ASP A 106 7.51 -20.14 -2.77
N SER A 107 7.35 -19.28 -3.77
CA SER A 107 7.69 -17.85 -3.64
C SER A 107 6.59 -17.04 -2.96
N ILE A 108 5.36 -17.55 -2.88
CA ILE A 108 4.20 -16.80 -2.36
C ILE A 108 4.33 -16.70 -0.83
N ALA A 109 4.43 -15.47 -0.32
CA ALA A 109 4.50 -15.25 1.12
C ALA A 109 3.20 -15.63 1.82
N SER A 110 3.33 -16.31 2.97
CA SER A 110 2.20 -16.55 3.86
C SER A 110 1.67 -15.25 4.45
N PHE A 111 0.39 -15.24 4.86
CA PHE A 111 -0.20 -14.08 5.54
C PHE A 111 0.61 -13.67 6.78
N LYS A 112 1.07 -14.64 7.58
CA LYS A 112 1.90 -14.40 8.76
C LYS A 112 3.18 -13.67 8.38
N THR A 113 3.90 -14.16 7.37
CA THR A 113 5.14 -13.54 6.88
C THR A 113 4.88 -12.12 6.41
N SER A 114 3.89 -11.93 5.53
CA SER A 114 3.51 -10.62 5.00
C SER A 114 3.07 -9.63 6.07
N LEU A 115 2.39 -10.10 7.12
CA LEU A 115 1.92 -9.27 8.22
C LEU A 115 3.08 -8.81 9.10
N MET A 116 4.02 -9.71 9.41
CA MET A 116 5.17 -9.43 10.27
C MET A 116 6.22 -8.58 9.56
N SER A 117 6.43 -8.79 8.26
CA SER A 117 7.44 -8.08 7.46
C SER A 117 6.88 -6.84 6.74
N ARG A 118 5.76 -6.28 7.20
CA ARG A 118 5.17 -5.09 6.59
C ARG A 118 5.89 -3.83 7.08
N TYR A 119 6.00 -2.84 6.20
CA TYR A 119 6.52 -1.53 6.56
C TYR A 119 5.38 -0.51 6.51
N LEU A 120 5.28 0.31 7.55
CA LEU A 120 4.37 1.44 7.58
C LEU A 120 5.16 2.68 7.19
N TRP A 121 4.69 3.39 6.17
CA TRP A 121 5.06 4.76 5.90
C TRP A 121 3.98 5.67 6.48
N PRO A 122 4.14 6.16 7.73
CA PRO A 122 3.17 7.04 8.34
C PRO A 122 3.26 8.44 7.73
N TRP A 123 2.13 9.13 7.69
CA TRP A 123 2.05 10.54 7.29
C TRP A 123 1.74 11.33 8.56
N GLU A 124 2.78 11.73 9.29
CA GLU A 124 2.67 12.12 10.70
C GLU A 124 2.01 13.50 10.94
N ASP A 125 2.07 14.45 9.99
CA ASP A 125 1.41 15.76 10.15
C ASP A 125 0.13 15.88 9.34
N ILE A 126 -0.87 15.10 9.74
CA ILE A 126 -2.25 15.20 9.24
C ILE A 126 -2.98 16.40 9.86
N ASP A 127 -2.47 16.94 10.97
CA ASP A 127 -3.09 18.05 11.67
C ASP A 127 -2.62 19.44 11.17
N VAL A 128 -1.59 19.51 10.33
CA VAL A 128 -1.12 20.77 9.73
C VAL A 128 -2.03 21.17 8.58
N GLU A 129 -2.45 22.44 8.56
CA GLU A 129 -3.24 22.99 7.46
C GLU A 129 -2.39 23.01 6.17
N LEU A 130 -2.96 22.54 5.07
CA LEU A 130 -2.32 22.63 3.77
C LEU A 130 -2.51 24.06 3.27
N GLU A 131 -1.49 24.90 3.44
CA GLU A 131 -1.55 26.27 2.93
C GLU A 131 -1.39 26.28 1.40
N HIS A 132 -0.56 25.40 0.81
CA HIS A 132 -0.38 25.29 -0.64
C HIS A 132 0.04 23.86 -1.08
N GLY A 133 -0.73 23.24 -1.98
CA GLY A 133 -0.34 22.01 -2.72
C GLY A 133 -0.61 20.67 -2.04
N THR A 134 -0.39 19.58 -2.78
CA THR A 134 -0.38 18.20 -2.26
C THR A 134 0.95 17.92 -1.56
N ARG A 135 0.89 17.51 -0.30
CA ARG A 135 2.02 17.16 0.57
C ARG A 135 2.64 15.81 0.19
N LEU A 136 1.90 14.95 -0.51
CA LEU A 136 2.31 13.59 -0.85
C LEU A 136 2.93 13.53 -2.25
N GLU A 137 4.17 14.01 -2.35
CA GLU A 137 4.94 13.98 -3.58
C GLU A 137 5.80 12.71 -3.72
N ARG A 138 6.15 12.39 -4.97
CA ARG A 138 7.02 11.26 -5.35
C ARG A 138 8.37 11.25 -4.60
N ASN A 139 8.94 12.42 -4.32
CA ASN A 139 10.27 12.54 -3.70
C ASN A 139 10.27 11.96 -2.28
N ARG A 140 9.22 12.25 -1.49
CA ARG A 140 9.10 11.74 -0.12
C ARG A 140 8.99 10.21 -0.05
N LEU A 141 8.41 9.58 -1.07
CA LEU A 141 8.36 8.12 -1.17
C LEU A 141 9.78 7.55 -1.37
N LEU A 142 10.59 8.16 -2.23
CA LEU A 142 11.96 7.71 -2.44
C LEU A 142 12.79 7.88 -1.17
N ASP A 143 12.66 9.02 -0.48
CA ASP A 143 13.33 9.27 0.81
C ASP A 143 12.95 8.22 1.86
N PHE A 144 11.68 7.84 1.93
CA PHE A 144 11.21 6.76 2.79
C PHE A 144 11.83 5.41 2.44
N ILE A 145 11.88 5.06 1.14
CA ILE A 145 12.48 3.79 0.69
C ILE A 145 13.98 3.77 0.99
N HIS A 146 14.70 4.87 0.73
CA HIS A 146 16.12 4.99 1.01
C HIS A 146 16.42 4.89 2.50
N SER A 147 15.70 5.61 3.35
CA SER A 147 15.89 5.55 4.80
C SER A 147 15.62 4.16 5.37
N THR A 148 14.54 3.51 4.92
CA THR A 148 14.22 2.13 5.32
C THR A 148 15.30 1.15 4.86
N HIS A 149 15.84 1.31 3.65
CA HIS A 149 16.92 0.46 3.15
C HIS A 149 18.22 0.65 3.96
N CYS A 150 18.60 1.89 4.27
CA CYS A 150 19.78 2.17 5.08
C CYS A 150 19.67 1.56 6.49
N GLN A 151 18.49 1.62 7.11
CA GLN A 151 18.24 1.00 8.41
C GLN A 151 18.40 -0.53 8.39
N LEU A 152 18.08 -1.19 7.27
CA LEU A 152 18.21 -2.64 7.10
C LEU A 152 19.64 -3.09 6.82
N MET A 153 20.49 -2.23 6.27
CA MET A 153 21.89 -2.52 5.93
C MET A 153 22.89 -2.06 7.01
N GLY A 154 22.44 -1.23 7.96
CA GLY A 154 23.23 -0.74 9.09
C GLY A 154 23.10 -1.57 10.37
N GLN A 155 22.50 -2.77 10.28
CA GLN A 155 22.50 -3.84 11.29
C GLN A 155 23.31 -5.02 10.77
#